data_AF-A0A7V8WRQ7-F1
#
_entry.id   AF-A0A7V8WRQ7-F1
#
_cell.length_a   1.000
_cell.length_b   1.000
_cell.length_c   1.000
_cell.angle_alpha   90.00
_cell.angle_beta   90.00
_cell.angle_gamma   90.00
#
_symmetry.space_group_name_H-M   'P 1'
#
loop_
_entity.id
_entity.type
_entity.pdbx_description
1 polymer ?
#
loop_
_entity_poly.entity_id
_entity_poly.type
_entity_poly.pdbx_seq_one_letter_code
_entity_poly.pdbx_strand_id
1 'polypeptide(L)'
;MIERHSGAWLLAPDVAPHVFVSAHFDDAVFSCGGSIATLAQAGRHPTLAVVFAAAPEAGASLTPFAADHNALWGIAGDATASNAGRQREELAAASLL
;
A
#
# COMPACT_ATOMS: atom_id res chain seq x y z
N MET A 1 -23.50 22.57 -3.16
CA MET A 1 -23.99 21.81 -1.99
C MET A 1 -24.20 20.39 -2.47
N ILE A 2 -23.24 19.49 -2.25
CA ILE A 2 -23.37 18.10 -2.69
C ILE A 2 -23.95 17.32 -1.52
N GLU A 3 -25.26 17.08 -1.60
CA GLU A 3 -25.95 16.10 -0.78
C GLU A 3 -25.69 14.71 -1.41
N ARG A 4 -25.06 13.79 -0.67
CA ARG A 4 -24.82 12.41 -1.13
C ARG A 4 -25.71 11.45 -0.33
N HIS A 5 -26.24 10.44 -1.03
CA HIS A 5 -27.22 9.44 -0.63
C HIS A 5 -27.15 8.89 0.82
N SER A 6 -28.33 8.54 1.35
CA SER A 6 -28.60 7.69 2.51
C SER A 6 -28.23 6.21 2.25
N GLY A 7 -26.94 5.91 2.13
CA GLY A 7 -26.39 4.55 1.99
C GLY A 7 -26.26 3.84 3.34
N ALA A 8 -27.37 3.39 3.93
CA ALA A 8 -27.52 3.19 5.38
C ALA A 8 -26.67 2.10 6.13
N TRP A 9 -25.57 1.64 5.53
CA TRP A 9 -24.50 0.64 5.84
C TRP A 9 -23.77 0.42 4.55
N LEU A 10 -24.46 0.16 3.45
CA LEU A 10 -25.90 0.24 3.06
C LEU A 10 -27.06 -0.58 3.79
N LEU A 11 -27.37 -0.39 5.12
CA LEU A 11 -28.41 -0.84 6.14
C LEU A 11 -28.14 -1.73 7.47
N ALA A 12 -26.93 -2.06 7.97
CA ALA A 12 -26.58 -2.87 9.14
C ALA A 12 -25.15 -2.58 9.71
N PRO A 13 -24.98 -2.55 11.04
CA PRO A 13 -24.16 -1.52 11.70
C PRO A 13 -22.80 -1.96 12.27
N ASP A 14 -22.35 -3.21 12.10
CA ASP A 14 -21.32 -3.79 12.97
C ASP A 14 -20.02 -4.32 12.32
N VAL A 15 -19.87 -4.39 10.98
CA VAL A 15 -18.67 -5.03 10.38
C VAL A 15 -18.23 -4.50 9.00
N ALA A 16 -18.30 -3.19 8.72
CA ALA A 16 -17.69 -2.70 7.47
C ALA A 16 -16.15 -2.83 7.55
N PRO A 17 -15.49 -3.64 6.69
CA PRO A 17 -14.03 -3.78 6.73
C PRO A 17 -13.36 -2.45 6.37
N HIS A 18 -12.35 -2.05 7.13
CA HIS A 18 -11.56 -0.87 6.83
C HIS A 18 -10.55 -1.22 5.75
N VAL A 19 -10.79 -0.79 4.51
CA VAL A 19 -9.88 -1.04 3.39
C VAL A 19 -9.21 0.27 2.99
N PHE A 20 -7.88 0.24 3.00
CA PHE A 20 -7.03 1.32 2.53
C PHE A 20 -6.46 0.89 1.17
N VAL A 21 -6.67 1.72 0.15
CA VAL A 21 -6.17 1.44 -1.20
C VAL A 21 -5.03 2.41 -1.48
N SER A 22 -3.84 1.85 -1.64
CA SER A 22 -2.59 2.55 -1.94
C SER A 22 -2.28 2.41 -3.41
N ALA A 23 -1.87 3.48 -4.09
CA ALA A 23 -1.42 3.36 -5.47
C ALA A 23 -0.10 2.59 -5.50
N HIS A 24 0.92 3.09 -4.80
CA HIS A 24 2.23 2.48 -4.68
C HIS A 24 2.45 1.92 -3.27
N PHE A 25 3.55 1.19 -3.10
CA PHE A 25 4.12 0.99 -1.77
C PHE A 25 4.35 2.36 -1.14
N ASP A 26 4.24 2.45 0.18
CA ASP A 26 4.39 3.63 1.05
C ASP A 26 3.28 4.70 1.07
N ASP A 27 2.49 4.89 0.02
CA ASP A 27 1.52 6.01 -0.03
C ASP A 27 0.56 5.99 1.18
N ALA A 28 -0.02 4.83 1.51
CA ALA A 28 -0.96 4.71 2.63
C ALA A 28 -0.28 4.88 3.99
N VAL A 29 0.93 4.35 4.17
CA VAL A 29 1.67 4.50 5.43
C VAL A 29 1.98 5.97 5.68
N PHE A 30 2.47 6.70 4.66
CA PHE A 30 2.78 8.12 4.79
C PHE A 30 1.54 9.01 4.88
N SER A 31 0.46 8.66 4.19
CA SER A 31 -0.73 9.53 4.13
C SER A 31 -1.71 9.28 5.28
N CYS A 32 -1.86 8.03 5.72
CA CYS A 32 -2.89 7.64 6.69
C CYS A 32 -2.45 6.55 7.67
N GLY A 33 -1.16 6.28 7.81
CA GLY A 33 -0.62 5.28 8.74
C GLY A 33 -1.11 5.45 10.18
N GLY A 34 -1.23 6.69 10.66
CA GLY A 34 -1.79 6.96 12.00
C GLY A 34 -3.26 6.50 12.16
N SER A 35 -4.07 6.64 11.12
CA SER A 35 -5.45 6.15 11.11
C SER A 35 -5.50 4.62 11.09
N ILE A 36 -4.64 3.99 10.29
CA ILE A 36 -4.51 2.53 10.23
C ILE A 36 -4.12 1.98 11.60
N ALA A 37 -3.08 2.55 12.22
CA ALA A 37 -2.60 2.14 13.53
C ALA A 37 -3.64 2.34 14.64
N THR A 38 -4.38 3.46 14.60
CA THR A 38 -5.47 3.72 15.56
C THR A 38 -6.57 2.66 15.46
N LEU A 39 -6.93 2.24 14.25
CA LEU A 39 -7.90 1.16 14.04
C LEU A 39 -7.36 -0.19 14.54
N ALA A 40 -6.11 -0.51 14.25
CA ALA A 40 -5.46 -1.73 14.72
C ALA A 40 -5.41 -1.80 16.26
N GLN A 41 -5.02 -0.71 16.92
CA GLN A 41 -5.00 -0.59 18.39
C GLN A 41 -6.39 -0.69 19.02
N ALA A 42 -7.44 -0.29 18.30
CA ALA A 42 -8.83 -0.47 18.70
C ALA A 42 -9.36 -1.90 18.45
N GLY A 43 -8.49 -2.86 18.12
CA GLY A 43 -8.85 -4.25 17.87
C GLY A 43 -9.55 -4.48 16.53
N ARG A 44 -9.43 -3.53 15.58
CA ARG A 44 -9.91 -3.72 14.21
C ARG A 44 -8.82 -4.32 13.34
N HIS A 45 -9.24 -4.87 12.19
CA HIS A 45 -8.34 -5.50 11.22
C HIS A 45 -8.40 -4.71 9.90
N PRO A 46 -7.72 -3.55 9.80
CA PRO A 46 -7.65 -2.83 8.56
C PRO A 46 -6.84 -3.62 7.52
N THR A 47 -7.29 -3.59 6.27
CA THR A 47 -6.60 -4.20 5.13
C THR A 47 -5.98 -3.11 4.28
N LEU A 48 -4.69 -3.26 3.96
CA LEU A 48 -3.98 -2.39 3.04
C LEU A 48 -3.79 -3.09 1.70
N ALA A 49 -4.37 -2.54 0.63
CA ALA A 49 -4.27 -3.05 -0.72
C ALA A 49 -3.41 -2.10 -1.57
N VAL A 50 -2.26 -2.59 -2.04
CA VAL A 50 -1.36 -1.83 -2.92
C VAL A 50 -1.62 -2.21 -4.38
N VAL A 51 -2.00 -1.23 -5.20
CA VAL A 51 -2.45 -1.46 -6.58
C VAL A 51 -1.29 -1.76 -7.52
N PHE A 52 -0.24 -0.95 -7.51
CA PHE A 52 0.93 -1.10 -8.40
C PHE A 52 2.03 -1.96 -7.76
N ALA A 53 1.64 -3.13 -7.21
CA ALA A 53 2.54 -4.05 -6.51
C ALA A 53 2.91 -5.32 -7.31
N ALA A 54 2.38 -5.47 -8.52
CA ALA A 54 2.59 -6.67 -9.34
C ALA A 54 4.08 -6.94 -9.59
N ALA A 55 4.47 -8.22 -9.51
CA ALA A 55 5.81 -8.63 -9.88
C ALA A 55 6.05 -8.36 -11.37
N PRO A 56 7.24 -7.89 -11.77
CA PRO A 56 7.58 -7.74 -13.18
C PRO A 56 7.73 -9.12 -13.85
N GLU A 57 7.68 -9.15 -15.18
CA GLU A 57 7.97 -10.36 -15.95
C GLU A 57 9.36 -10.92 -15.63
N ALA A 58 9.49 -12.25 -15.63
CA ALA A 58 10.76 -12.90 -15.33
C ALA A 58 11.83 -12.50 -16.36
N GLY A 59 12.97 -12.01 -15.87
CA GLY A 59 14.06 -11.52 -16.73
C GLY A 59 13.84 -10.12 -17.30
N ALA A 60 12.79 -9.40 -16.89
CA ALA A 60 12.58 -8.02 -17.30
C ALA A 60 13.75 -7.12 -16.83
N SER A 61 14.34 -6.40 -17.77
CA SER A 61 15.36 -5.40 -17.48
C SER A 61 14.73 -4.09 -17.04
N LEU A 62 15.43 -3.34 -16.20
CA LEU A 62 15.04 -1.97 -15.88
C LEU A 62 15.21 -1.08 -17.11
N THR A 63 14.25 -0.18 -17.33
CA THR A 63 14.48 0.96 -18.24
C THR A 63 15.53 1.89 -17.62
N PRO A 64 16.20 2.75 -18.40
CA PRO A 64 17.15 3.72 -17.85
C PRO A 64 16.53 4.59 -16.74
N PHE A 65 15.29 5.04 -16.95
CA PHE A 65 14.54 5.82 -15.96
C PHE A 65 14.30 5.05 -14.65
N ALA A 66 13.94 3.76 -14.73
CA ALA A 66 13.74 2.93 -13.54
C ALA A 66 15.06 2.62 -12.83
N ALA A 67 16.16 2.46 -13.58
CA ALA A 67 17.49 2.27 -13.01
C ALA A 67 17.96 3.51 -12.23
N ASP A 68 17.68 4.72 -12.72
CA ASP A 68 17.99 5.96 -12.01
C ASP A 68 17.22 6.06 -10.67
N HIS A 69 15.96 5.62 -10.64
CA HIS A 69 15.16 5.57 -9.40
C HIS A 69 15.72 4.56 -8.41
N ASN A 70 16.07 3.37 -8.88
CA ASN A 70 16.72 2.36 -8.04
C ASN A 70 18.03 2.88 -7.45
N ALA A 71 18.85 3.58 -8.25
CA ALA A 71 20.09 4.18 -7.77
C ALA A 71 19.82 5.24 -6.69
N LEU A 72 18.80 6.09 -6.88
CA LEU A 72 18.38 7.08 -5.89
C LEU A 72 17.90 6.42 -4.58
N TRP A 73 17.18 5.30 -4.68
CA TRP A 73 16.68 4.54 -3.53
C TRP A 73 17.71 3.60 -2.89
N GLY A 74 18.91 3.50 -3.47
CA GLY A 74 19.95 2.58 -2.99
C GLY A 74 19.62 1.10 -3.21
N ILE A 75 18.74 0.79 -4.18
CA ILE A 75 18.35 -0.58 -4.52
C ILE A 75 19.23 -1.08 -5.66
N ALA A 76 19.96 -2.17 -5.42
CA ALA A 76 20.75 -2.85 -6.44
C ALA A 76 19.96 -4.01 -7.07
N GLY A 77 20.26 -4.34 -8.33
CA GLY A 77 19.72 -5.50 -9.03
C GLY A 77 18.78 -5.16 -10.19
N ASP A 78 17.97 -6.14 -10.58
CA ASP A 78 17.02 -6.06 -11.69
C ASP A 78 15.62 -5.59 -11.24
N ALA A 79 14.65 -5.65 -12.16
CA ALA A 79 13.27 -5.26 -11.86
C ALA A 79 12.65 -6.13 -10.76
N THR A 80 12.97 -7.43 -10.73
CA THR A 80 12.48 -8.36 -9.70
C THR A 80 13.05 -7.99 -8.34
N ALA A 81 14.36 -7.71 -8.24
CA ALA A 81 15.01 -7.27 -7.02
C ALA A 81 14.43 -5.93 -6.52
N SER A 82 14.16 -5.00 -7.44
CA SER A 82 13.51 -3.71 -7.15
C SER A 82 12.13 -3.87 -6.50
N ASN A 83 11.24 -4.61 -7.17
CA ASN A 83 9.89 -4.86 -6.66
C ASN A 83 9.92 -5.61 -5.32
N ALA A 84 10.75 -6.66 -5.20
CA ALA A 84 10.87 -7.42 -3.96
C ALA A 84 11.44 -6.58 -2.80
N GLY A 85 12.35 -5.64 -3.09
CA GLY A 85 12.85 -4.67 -2.11
C GLY A 85 11.72 -3.84 -1.53
N ARG A 86 10.92 -3.23 -2.41
CA ARG A 86 9.80 -2.37 -2.04
C ARG A 86 8.69 -3.13 -1.32
N GLN A 87 8.40 -4.38 -1.71
CA GLN A 87 7.47 -5.25 -0.99
C GLN A 87 7.94 -5.56 0.44
N ARG A 88 9.24 -5.81 0.64
CA ARG A 88 9.79 -6.04 1.99
C ARG A 88 9.67 -4.80 2.86
N GLU A 89 9.93 -3.62 2.31
CA GLU A 89 9.75 -2.34 3.01
C GLU A 89 8.29 -2.14 3.42
N GLU A 90 7.34 -2.38 2.52
CA GLU A 90 5.90 -2.28 2.80
C GLU A 90 5.47 -3.20 3.95
N LEU A 91 5.90 -4.48 3.91
CA LEU A 91 5.58 -5.44 4.96
C LEU A 91 6.21 -5.05 6.31
N ALA A 92 7.45 -4.55 6.29
CA ALA A 92 8.11 -4.06 7.48
C ALA A 92 7.37 -2.85 8.07
N ALA A 93 6.97 -1.88 7.24
CA ALA A 93 6.20 -0.72 7.67
C ALA A 93 4.82 -1.13 8.22
N ALA A 94 4.11 -2.01 7.53
CA ALA A 94 2.82 -2.54 7.97
C ALA A 94 2.90 -3.28 9.31
N SER A 95 4.03 -3.91 9.63
CA SER A 95 4.24 -4.58 10.93
C SER A 95 4.38 -3.62 12.13
N LEU A 96 4.56 -2.32 11.86
CA LEU A 96 4.68 -1.27 12.87
C LEU A 96 3.39 -0.48 13.10
N LEU A 97 2.33 -0.75 12.31
CA LEU A 97 1.01 -0.12 12.42
C LEU A 97 0.11 -0.89 13.40
#